data_AF-A0AAD5AUA5-F1
#
_entry.id   AF-A0AAD5AUA5-F1
#
_cell.length_a   1.000
_cell.length_b   1.000
_cell.length_c   1.000
_cell.angle_alpha   90.00
_cell.angle_beta   90.00
_cell.angle_gamma   90.00
#
_symmetry.space_group_name_H-M   'P 1'
#
loop_
_entity.id
_entity.type
_entity.pdbx_description
1 polymer ?
#
loop_
_entity_poly.entity_id
_entity_poly.type
_entity_poly.pdbx_seq_one_letter_code
_entity_poly.pdbx_strand_id
1 'polypeptide(L)'
;VIQKMARNLIKNPNGDDGMDFWELTENGGNEWCVEDMPGDCGHEFGNKDVTKYFCTSFELCLKKQMIDLVEEGYTPDDLDSLPLVTVEDWYCSRTDCGCMYQLTVRLLDENQEVLAEYRPETVTIDPDTDDCSWKQVSHTFYDYNPGLRFISFEHGGKDTKYWNGWFGVRVTGSSVTLD
;
A
#
# COMPACT_ATOMS: atom_id res chain seq x y z
N VAL A 1 31.24 -3.31 8.00
CA VAL A 1 29.98 -3.33 7.22
C VAL A 1 29.06 -2.32 7.88
N ILE A 2 28.76 -1.21 7.23
CA ILE A 2 27.81 -0.24 7.76
C ILE A 2 26.44 -0.87 7.54
N GLN A 3 25.80 -1.31 8.61
CA GLN A 3 24.42 -1.79 8.57
C GLN A 3 23.56 -0.59 8.19
N LYS A 4 23.11 -0.54 6.92
CA LYS A 4 22.22 0.51 6.44
C LYS A 4 20.90 0.30 7.21
N MET A 5 20.56 1.22 8.11
CA MET A 5 19.31 1.11 8.89
C MET A 5 18.14 0.98 7.92
N ALA A 6 17.31 -0.03 8.11
CA ALA A 6 16.09 -0.21 7.33
C ALA A 6 15.24 1.06 7.44
N ARG A 7 14.97 1.69 6.28
CA ARG A 7 14.11 2.86 6.15
C ARG A 7 12.97 2.51 5.22
N ASN A 8 11.82 3.16 5.42
CA ASN A 8 10.72 3.04 4.48
C ASN A 8 11.12 3.64 3.12
N LEU A 9 10.93 2.86 2.05
CA LEU A 9 11.18 3.26 0.67
C LEU A 9 9.93 3.82 -0.03
N ILE A 10 8.74 3.62 0.53
CA ILE A 10 7.51 4.26 0.05
C ILE A 10 7.56 5.75 0.40
N LYS A 11 7.39 6.59 -0.63
CA LYS A 11 7.25 8.04 -0.48
C LYS A 11 5.78 8.38 -0.21
N ASN A 12 5.53 9.39 0.62
CA ASN A 12 4.18 9.82 0.98
C ASN A 12 3.23 8.64 1.36
N PRO A 13 3.58 7.83 2.38
CA PRO A 13 2.82 6.63 2.73
C PRO A 13 1.46 6.92 3.37
N ASN A 14 1.24 8.14 3.90
CA ASN A 14 0.04 8.50 4.64
C ASN A 14 -0.83 9.56 3.95
N GLY A 15 -0.36 10.18 2.87
CA GLY A 15 -1.06 11.26 2.17
C GLY A 15 -0.72 12.67 2.65
N ASP A 16 0.37 12.85 3.42
CA ASP A 16 0.83 14.17 3.88
C ASP A 16 1.09 15.14 2.72
N ASP A 17 1.54 14.62 1.58
CA ASP A 17 1.77 15.36 0.33
C ASP A 17 0.63 15.14 -0.70
N GLY A 18 -0.60 14.88 -0.23
CA GLY A 18 -1.72 14.57 -1.11
C GLY A 18 -1.49 13.28 -1.89
N MET A 19 -1.65 13.32 -3.22
CA MET A 19 -1.39 12.17 -4.11
C MET A 19 0.02 12.19 -4.72
N ASP A 20 0.89 13.11 -4.31
CA ASP A 20 2.25 13.17 -4.85
C ASP A 20 2.99 11.85 -4.60
N PHE A 21 3.93 11.54 -5.51
CA PHE A 21 4.72 10.30 -5.57
C PHE A 21 3.95 9.02 -5.97
N TRP A 22 2.63 9.07 -6.08
CA TRP A 22 1.81 7.94 -6.50
C TRP A 22 1.38 8.04 -7.98
N GLU A 23 1.58 6.96 -8.73
CA GLU A 23 0.97 6.78 -10.05
C GLU A 23 -0.46 6.27 -9.88
N LEU A 24 -1.46 7.00 -10.37
CA LEU A 24 -2.86 6.58 -10.30
C LEU A 24 -3.17 5.68 -11.51
N THR A 25 -3.17 4.37 -11.29
CA THR A 25 -3.43 3.37 -12.34
C THR A 25 -4.93 3.20 -12.60
N GLU A 26 -5.77 3.42 -11.57
CA GLU A 26 -7.23 3.53 -11.68
C GLU A 26 -7.73 4.65 -10.76
N ASN A 27 -8.71 5.44 -11.19
CA ASN A 27 -9.20 6.60 -10.44
C ASN A 27 -10.72 6.79 -10.63
N GLY A 28 -11.49 5.72 -10.38
CA GLY A 28 -12.93 5.69 -10.65
C GLY A 28 -13.78 6.52 -9.67
N GLY A 29 -15.05 6.72 -10.03
CA GLY A 29 -16.04 7.39 -9.17
C GLY A 29 -15.68 8.85 -8.88
N ASN A 30 -15.67 9.23 -7.60
CA ASN A 30 -15.20 10.54 -7.13
C ASN A 30 -13.68 10.62 -6.96
N GLU A 31 -12.93 9.70 -7.57
CA GLU A 31 -11.47 9.64 -7.54
C GLU A 31 -10.91 9.35 -6.13
N TRP A 32 -9.60 9.22 -6.02
CA TRP A 32 -8.90 9.20 -4.73
C TRP A 32 -9.07 10.51 -3.97
N CYS A 33 -9.22 10.42 -2.65
CA CYS A 33 -9.17 11.56 -1.74
C CYS A 33 -8.20 11.28 -0.60
N VAL A 34 -7.70 12.35 0.02
CA VAL A 34 -6.92 12.30 1.25
C VAL A 34 -7.69 13.04 2.33
N GLU A 35 -7.85 12.39 3.48
CA GLU A 35 -8.60 12.92 4.62
C GLU A 35 -7.75 12.85 5.89
N ASP A 36 -8.08 13.71 6.86
CA ASP A 36 -7.49 13.69 8.19
C ASP A 36 -8.12 12.59 9.05
N MET A 37 -7.34 12.08 10.00
CA MET A 37 -7.74 11.02 10.91
C MET A 37 -8.25 11.59 12.25
N PRO A 38 -9.26 10.98 12.90
CA PRO A 38 -10.08 9.88 12.42
C PRO A 38 -11.10 10.35 11.38
N GLY A 39 -11.34 9.49 10.38
CA GLY A 39 -12.36 9.72 9.38
C GLY A 39 -13.78 9.57 9.91
N ASP A 40 -14.75 10.14 9.20
CA ASP A 40 -16.17 9.94 9.46
C ASP A 40 -16.52 8.44 9.50
N CYS A 41 -17.29 8.00 10.49
CA CYS A 41 -17.64 6.59 10.69
C CYS A 41 -16.40 5.67 10.69
N GLY A 42 -15.25 6.17 11.12
CA GLY A 42 -13.97 5.47 11.14
C GLY A 42 -13.43 5.21 12.54
N HIS A 43 -12.37 4.41 12.59
CA HIS A 43 -11.61 4.13 13.81
C HIS A 43 -10.34 4.99 13.87
N GLU A 44 -9.91 5.34 15.09
CA GLU A 44 -8.57 5.88 15.29
C GLU A 44 -7.53 4.84 14.88
N PHE A 45 -6.44 5.29 14.27
CA PHE A 45 -5.27 4.46 14.03
C PHE A 45 -4.38 4.43 15.26
N GLY A 46 -3.77 3.27 15.55
CA GLY A 46 -3.00 3.06 16.77
C GLY A 46 -1.73 3.91 16.88
N ASN A 47 -1.20 4.40 15.76
CA ASN A 47 -0.03 5.29 15.73
C ASN A 47 -0.44 6.75 15.58
N LYS A 48 -0.14 7.57 16.59
CA LYS A 48 -0.50 9.00 16.63
C LYS A 48 0.31 9.87 15.66
N ASP A 49 1.43 9.37 15.15
CA ASP A 49 2.24 10.08 14.17
C ASP A 49 1.62 10.00 12.75
N VAL A 50 0.69 9.06 12.53
CA VAL A 50 -0.08 8.96 11.29
C VAL A 50 -1.35 9.80 11.45
N THR A 51 -1.44 10.89 10.68
CA THR A 51 -2.53 11.88 10.83
C THR A 51 -3.49 11.90 9.65
N LYS A 52 -3.17 11.19 8.56
CA LYS A 52 -3.93 11.17 7.31
C LYS A 52 -4.05 9.75 6.75
N TYR A 53 -5.00 9.60 5.85
CA TYR A 53 -5.17 8.39 5.05
C TYR A 53 -5.69 8.73 3.65
N PHE A 54 -5.51 7.79 2.73
CA PHE A 54 -6.14 7.82 1.42
C PHE A 54 -7.49 7.09 1.47
N CYS A 55 -8.52 7.57 0.78
CA CYS A 55 -9.81 6.89 0.65
C CYS A 55 -10.24 6.76 -0.81
N THR A 56 -10.81 5.60 -1.15
CA THR A 56 -11.35 5.32 -2.49
C THR A 56 -12.84 5.59 -2.58
N SER A 57 -13.34 5.65 -3.82
CA SER A 57 -14.74 5.91 -4.13
C SER A 57 -15.53 4.61 -4.42
N PHE A 58 -16.63 4.72 -5.15
CA PHE A 58 -17.56 3.64 -5.48
C PHE A 58 -17.17 2.82 -6.72
N GLU A 59 -16.21 3.31 -7.49
CA GLU A 59 -15.55 2.56 -8.56
C GLU A 59 -14.08 2.33 -8.20
N LEU A 60 -13.44 1.41 -8.95
CA LEU A 60 -12.08 0.98 -8.64
C LEU A 60 -11.12 2.16 -8.66
N CYS A 61 -10.38 2.33 -7.57
CA CYS A 61 -9.28 3.26 -7.45
C CYS A 61 -8.03 2.47 -7.08
N LEU A 62 -6.96 2.61 -7.85
CA LEU A 62 -5.67 1.96 -7.63
C LEU A 62 -4.56 2.99 -7.76
N LYS A 63 -3.57 2.88 -6.88
CA LYS A 63 -2.36 3.69 -6.94
C LYS A 63 -1.13 2.83 -6.74
N LYS A 64 -0.06 3.20 -7.45
CA LYS A 64 1.17 2.44 -7.56
C LYS A 64 2.38 3.32 -7.24
N GLN A 65 3.38 2.74 -6.59
CA GLN A 65 4.73 3.27 -6.55
C GLN A 65 5.71 2.26 -7.14
N MET A 66 6.55 2.75 -8.05
CA MET A 66 7.67 2.02 -8.61
C MET A 66 8.95 2.48 -7.92
N ILE A 67 9.52 1.62 -7.08
CA ILE A 67 10.73 1.92 -6.31
C ILE A 67 11.94 1.42 -7.11
N ASP A 68 12.81 2.33 -7.53
CA ASP A 68 14.14 2.01 -8.09
C ASP A 68 15.16 1.89 -6.94
N LEU A 69 15.62 0.67 -6.67
CA LEU A 69 16.51 0.42 -5.53
C LEU A 69 17.91 1.00 -5.74
N VAL A 70 18.36 1.15 -6.98
CA VAL A 70 19.66 1.76 -7.29
C VAL A 70 19.60 3.27 -7.02
N GLU A 71 18.50 3.93 -7.41
CA GLU A 71 18.27 5.34 -7.07
C GLU A 71 18.10 5.57 -5.57
N GLU A 72 17.54 4.60 -4.84
CA GLU A 72 17.46 4.62 -3.37
C GLU A 72 18.81 4.26 -2.67
N GLY A 73 19.86 4.03 -3.49
CA GLY A 73 21.26 3.90 -3.08
C GLY A 73 21.68 2.50 -2.66
N TYR A 74 20.98 1.46 -3.11
CA TYR A 74 21.41 0.07 -2.95
C TYR A 74 22.31 -0.32 -4.13
N THR A 75 23.42 -1.01 -3.87
CA THR A 75 24.28 -1.48 -4.95
C THR A 75 23.73 -2.78 -5.54
N PRO A 76 23.99 -3.07 -6.84
CA PRO A 76 23.65 -4.36 -7.43
C PRO A 76 24.15 -5.56 -6.60
N ASP A 77 25.38 -5.48 -6.08
CA ASP A 77 25.97 -6.54 -5.25
C ASP A 77 25.18 -6.75 -3.93
N ASP A 78 24.70 -5.67 -3.29
CA ASP A 78 23.84 -5.78 -2.11
C ASP A 78 22.50 -6.44 -2.44
N LEU A 79 21.90 -6.09 -3.58
CA LEU A 79 20.60 -6.63 -4.01
C LEU A 79 20.70 -8.08 -4.47
N ASP A 80 21.80 -8.45 -5.11
CA ASP A 80 22.06 -9.82 -5.57
C ASP A 80 22.42 -10.77 -4.40
N SER A 81 22.64 -10.22 -3.20
CA SER A 81 22.74 -10.99 -1.95
C SER A 81 21.38 -11.45 -1.40
N LEU A 82 20.28 -11.11 -2.09
CA LEU A 82 18.89 -11.46 -1.74
C LEU A 82 18.48 -10.93 -0.35
N PRO A 83 18.54 -9.59 -0.12
CA PRO A 83 18.11 -9.00 1.15
C PRO A 83 16.64 -9.33 1.42
N LEU A 84 16.24 -9.37 2.69
CA LEU A 84 14.82 -9.55 3.00
C LEU A 84 14.07 -8.30 2.55
N VAL A 85 12.95 -8.47 1.85
CA VAL A 85 12.08 -7.36 1.47
C VAL A 85 10.78 -7.48 2.25
N THR A 86 10.59 -6.62 3.25
CA THR A 86 9.35 -6.58 4.03
C THR A 86 8.45 -5.48 3.50
N VAL A 87 7.18 -5.83 3.31
CA VAL A 87 6.13 -4.94 2.80
C VAL A 87 4.98 -4.95 3.79
N GLU A 88 4.49 -3.77 4.13
CA GLU A 88 3.36 -3.61 5.03
C GLU A 88 2.38 -2.59 4.45
N ASP A 89 1.11 -2.78 4.77
CA ASP A 89 0.08 -1.80 4.48
C ASP A 89 -1.02 -1.89 5.53
N TRP A 90 -1.73 -0.78 5.73
CA TRP A 90 -2.88 -0.74 6.61
C TRP A 90 -4.12 -0.34 5.84
N TYR A 91 -5.21 -1.07 6.08
CA TYR A 91 -6.49 -0.81 5.45
C TYR A 91 -7.64 -0.88 6.47
N CYS A 92 -8.71 -0.11 6.23
CA CYS A 92 -9.96 -0.20 6.96
C CYS A 92 -11.16 0.18 6.10
N SER A 93 -12.36 0.05 6.65
CA SER A 93 -13.61 0.51 6.05
C SER A 93 -14.27 1.57 6.93
N ARG A 94 -15.36 2.15 6.44
CA ARG A 94 -16.31 2.86 7.30
C ARG A 94 -17.22 1.86 8.00
N THR A 95 -17.86 2.27 9.10
CA THR A 95 -18.87 1.46 9.81
C THR A 95 -20.27 1.53 9.18
N ASP A 96 -20.50 2.41 8.20
CA ASP A 96 -21.79 2.54 7.49
C ASP A 96 -21.78 1.97 6.06
N CYS A 97 -20.60 1.65 5.52
CA CYS A 97 -20.42 1.07 4.20
C CYS A 97 -19.23 0.10 4.16
N GLY A 98 -19.43 -1.06 3.54
CA GLY A 98 -18.37 -2.01 3.27
C GLY A 98 -17.49 -1.58 2.10
N CYS A 99 -16.34 -2.22 1.99
CA CYS A 99 -15.39 -1.98 0.91
C CYS A 99 -14.67 -3.25 0.48
N MET A 100 -14.05 -3.19 -0.70
CA MET A 100 -13.07 -4.16 -1.16
C MET A 100 -11.68 -3.54 -1.13
N TYR A 101 -10.70 -4.33 -0.71
CA TYR A 101 -9.28 -3.99 -0.66
C TYR A 101 -8.46 -5.00 -1.48
N GLN A 102 -7.52 -4.50 -2.26
CA GLN A 102 -6.54 -5.32 -2.98
C GLN A 102 -5.13 -4.73 -2.87
N LEU A 103 -4.14 -5.62 -2.83
CA LEU A 103 -2.71 -5.32 -2.81
C LEU A 103 -2.01 -6.23 -3.82
N THR A 104 -1.05 -5.69 -4.56
CA THR A 104 -0.14 -6.45 -5.41
C THR A 104 1.26 -5.85 -5.25
N VAL A 105 2.20 -6.67 -4.81
CA VAL A 105 3.61 -6.30 -4.71
C VAL A 105 4.45 -7.22 -5.58
N ARG A 106 5.32 -6.65 -6.40
CA ARG A 106 6.22 -7.41 -7.29
C ARG A 106 7.66 -6.98 -7.10
N LEU A 107 8.53 -7.97 -6.97
CA LEU A 107 9.98 -7.82 -7.09
C LEU A 107 10.34 -7.98 -8.57
N LEU A 108 11.07 -7.02 -9.13
CA LEU A 108 11.37 -6.96 -10.56
C LEU A 108 12.88 -6.85 -10.83
N ASP A 109 13.32 -7.41 -11.95
CA ASP A 109 14.69 -7.31 -12.42
C ASP A 109 14.99 -6.01 -13.21
N GLU A 110 16.20 -5.88 -13.77
CA GLU A 110 16.59 -4.72 -14.58
C GLU A 110 15.74 -4.50 -15.83
N ASN A 111 15.12 -5.56 -16.35
CA ASN A 111 14.22 -5.53 -17.51
C ASN A 111 12.74 -5.37 -17.11
N GLN A 112 12.48 -5.17 -15.81
CA GLN A 112 11.14 -5.14 -15.20
C GLN A 112 10.38 -6.47 -15.31
N GLU A 113 11.09 -7.59 -15.46
CA GLU A 113 10.51 -8.94 -15.39
C GLU A 113 10.27 -9.35 -13.93
N VAL A 114 9.21 -10.11 -13.68
CA VAL A 114 8.80 -10.49 -12.32
C VAL A 114 9.69 -11.60 -11.76
N LEU A 115 10.39 -11.30 -10.68
CA LEU A 115 11.20 -12.24 -9.90
C LEU A 115 10.37 -12.97 -8.83
N ALA A 116 9.47 -12.22 -8.18
CA ALA A 116 8.52 -12.71 -7.19
C ALA A 116 7.28 -11.80 -7.13
N GLU A 117 6.14 -12.36 -6.76
CA GLU A 117 4.88 -11.62 -6.60
C GLU A 117 4.21 -12.03 -5.28
N TYR A 118 3.73 -11.02 -4.54
CA TYR A 118 2.80 -11.17 -3.45
C TYR A 118 1.49 -10.49 -3.82
N ARG A 119 0.44 -11.30 -3.96
CA ARG A 119 -0.92 -10.85 -4.27
C ARG A 119 -1.90 -11.65 -3.41
N PRO A 120 -2.21 -11.18 -2.20
CA PRO A 120 -3.22 -11.83 -1.37
C PRO A 120 -4.60 -11.77 -2.06
N GLU A 121 -5.51 -12.64 -1.63
CA GLU A 121 -6.91 -12.56 -2.07
C GLU A 121 -7.51 -11.20 -1.73
N THR A 122 -8.39 -10.71 -2.61
CA THR A 122 -9.12 -9.46 -2.38
C THR A 122 -9.94 -9.58 -1.10
N VAL A 123 -9.73 -8.65 -0.18
CA VAL A 123 -10.46 -8.62 1.09
C VAL A 123 -11.76 -7.85 0.87
N THR A 124 -12.87 -8.40 1.33
CA THR A 124 -14.16 -7.68 1.42
C THR A 124 -14.49 -7.48 2.89
N ILE A 125 -14.76 -6.24 3.29
CA ILE A 125 -15.17 -5.89 4.65
C ILE A 125 -16.66 -5.55 4.62
N ASP A 126 -17.44 -6.21 5.47
CA ASP A 126 -18.87 -5.98 5.63
C ASP A 126 -19.16 -5.37 7.02
N PRO A 127 -19.64 -4.12 7.11
CA PRO A 127 -19.92 -3.47 8.39
C PRO A 127 -20.98 -4.17 9.24
N ASP A 128 -21.80 -5.06 8.67
CA ASP A 128 -22.79 -5.83 9.43
C ASP A 128 -22.15 -7.01 10.19
N THR A 129 -20.94 -7.44 9.81
CA THR A 129 -20.26 -8.61 10.39
C THR A 129 -18.81 -8.38 10.84
N ASP A 130 -18.16 -7.32 10.35
CA ASP A 130 -16.79 -6.95 10.67
C ASP A 130 -16.74 -5.73 11.62
N ASP A 131 -15.63 -5.60 12.35
CA ASP A 131 -15.38 -4.49 13.26
C ASP A 131 -14.97 -3.18 12.55
N CYS A 132 -14.77 -3.21 11.23
CA CYS A 132 -14.33 -2.08 10.39
C CYS A 132 -13.02 -1.41 10.83
N SER A 133 -12.27 -2.03 11.75
CA SER A 133 -11.07 -1.44 12.33
C SER A 133 -9.88 -1.53 11.37
N TRP A 134 -8.82 -0.77 11.67
CA TRP A 134 -7.58 -0.83 10.91
C TRP A 134 -6.92 -2.20 11.03
N LYS A 135 -6.69 -2.85 9.90
CA LYS A 135 -6.03 -4.15 9.78
C LYS A 135 -4.71 -3.96 9.04
N GLN A 136 -3.66 -4.60 9.56
CA GLN A 136 -2.36 -4.65 8.89
C GLN A 136 -2.31 -5.87 7.96
N VAL A 137 -1.76 -5.67 6.77
CA VAL A 137 -1.20 -6.75 5.95
C VAL A 137 0.31 -6.62 5.96
N SER A 138 1.02 -7.73 6.11
CA SER A 138 2.47 -7.78 6.13
C SER A 138 2.96 -9.03 5.39
N HIS A 139 4.00 -8.86 4.59
CA HIS A 139 4.66 -9.96 3.89
C HIS A 139 6.16 -9.70 3.80
N THR A 140 6.97 -10.73 3.96
CA THR A 140 8.41 -10.67 3.74
C THR A 140 8.78 -11.62 2.62
N PHE A 141 9.35 -11.07 1.55
CA PHE A 141 9.99 -11.87 0.51
C PHE A 141 11.35 -12.33 1.01
N TYR A 142 11.62 -13.62 0.85
CA TYR A 142 12.89 -14.27 1.09
C TYR A 142 13.10 -15.32 0.00
N ASP A 143 14.35 -15.71 -0.24
CA ASP A 143 14.73 -16.75 -1.22
C ASP A 143 14.09 -16.57 -2.62
N TYR A 144 13.93 -15.32 -3.06
CA TYR A 144 13.44 -14.99 -4.40
C TYR A 144 14.57 -15.07 -5.45
N ASN A 145 14.20 -15.01 -6.73
CA ASN A 145 15.18 -15.07 -7.82
C ASN A 145 16.15 -13.87 -7.76
N PRO A 146 17.46 -14.08 -8.00
CA PRO A 146 18.44 -12.99 -8.07
C PRO A 146 18.13 -11.95 -9.14
N GLY A 147 18.74 -10.77 -9.01
CA GLY A 147 18.60 -9.69 -9.99
C GLY A 147 17.61 -8.59 -9.59
N LEU A 148 17.18 -8.53 -8.32
CA LEU A 148 16.26 -7.50 -7.83
C LEU A 148 16.79 -6.08 -8.14
N ARG A 149 15.99 -5.27 -8.83
CA ARG A 149 16.28 -3.85 -9.12
C ARG A 149 15.11 -2.93 -8.79
N PHE A 150 13.88 -3.39 -8.98
CA PHE A 150 12.70 -2.59 -8.68
C PHE A 150 11.69 -3.31 -7.79
N ILE A 151 10.90 -2.53 -7.05
CA ILE A 151 9.75 -3.02 -6.30
C ILE A 151 8.50 -2.24 -6.72
N SER A 152 7.52 -2.96 -7.26
CA SER A 152 6.21 -2.40 -7.62
C SER A 152 5.24 -2.65 -6.50
N PHE A 153 4.79 -1.60 -5.84
CA PHE A 153 3.77 -1.64 -4.80
C PHE A 153 2.49 -0.99 -5.35
N GLU A 154 1.41 -1.75 -5.49
CA GLU A 154 0.11 -1.24 -5.93
C GLU A 154 -1.00 -1.72 -5.01
N HIS A 155 -1.86 -0.79 -4.59
CA HIS A 155 -3.00 -1.11 -3.74
C HIS A 155 -4.20 -0.21 -4.05
N GLY A 156 -5.34 -0.59 -3.48
CA GLY A 156 -6.56 0.22 -3.49
C GLY A 156 -7.80 -0.65 -3.46
N GLY A 157 -8.86 -0.18 -4.08
CA GLY A 157 -10.15 -0.84 -4.04
C GLY A 157 -11.31 0.11 -4.26
N LYS A 158 -12.48 -0.24 -3.73
CA LYS A 158 -13.73 0.51 -3.90
C LYS A 158 -14.76 0.14 -2.84
N ASP A 159 -15.87 0.86 -2.79
CA ASP A 159 -16.98 0.50 -1.92
C ASP A 159 -17.73 -0.78 -2.38
N THR A 160 -18.64 -1.27 -1.54
CA THR A 160 -19.54 -2.39 -1.89
C THR A 160 -20.99 -1.96 -2.14
N LYS A 161 -21.36 -0.70 -1.86
CA LYS A 161 -22.75 -0.21 -1.94
C LYS A 161 -23.01 0.73 -3.13
N TYR A 162 -21.99 1.08 -3.89
CA TYR A 162 -22.04 2.01 -5.01
C TYR A 162 -22.59 3.39 -4.62
N TRP A 163 -22.12 3.92 -3.50
CA TRP A 163 -22.56 5.20 -2.94
C TRP A 163 -21.66 6.34 -3.41
N ASN A 164 -22.28 7.37 -4.01
CA ASN A 164 -21.55 8.56 -4.44
C ASN A 164 -20.83 9.24 -3.26
N GLY A 165 -19.51 9.42 -3.37
CA GLY A 165 -18.62 9.87 -2.30
C GLY A 165 -17.44 8.93 -2.08
N TRP A 166 -16.81 9.03 -0.91
CA TRP A 166 -15.63 8.24 -0.52
C TRP A 166 -15.97 7.19 0.53
N PHE A 167 -16.75 6.20 0.10
CA PHE A 167 -17.19 5.08 0.94
C PHE A 167 -16.37 3.81 0.74
N GLY A 168 -15.33 3.87 -0.10
CA GLY A 168 -14.45 2.76 -0.38
C GLY A 168 -13.43 2.48 0.72
N VAL A 169 -12.40 1.72 0.37
CA VAL A 169 -11.34 1.36 1.31
C VAL A 169 -10.51 2.58 1.69
N ARG A 170 -10.12 2.64 2.96
CA ARG A 170 -9.14 3.59 3.47
C ARG A 170 -7.80 2.89 3.62
N VAL A 171 -6.72 3.51 3.17
CA VAL A 171 -5.35 2.97 3.26
C VAL A 171 -4.36 4.01 3.77
N THR A 172 -3.38 3.58 4.58
CA THR A 172 -2.32 4.46 5.12
C THR A 172 -1.15 3.61 5.64
N GLY A 173 -0.07 4.23 6.08
CA GLY A 173 1.03 3.52 6.76
C GLY A 173 1.75 2.50 5.88
N SER A 174 1.67 2.64 4.56
CA SER A 174 2.32 1.72 3.61
C SER A 174 3.83 1.76 3.78
N SER A 175 4.48 0.60 3.79
CA SER A 175 5.92 0.51 3.94
C SER A 175 6.56 -0.56 3.07
N VAL A 176 7.78 -0.28 2.63
CA VAL A 176 8.70 -1.26 2.03
C VAL A 176 10.08 -1.03 2.63
N THR A 177 10.67 -2.09 3.20
CA THR A 177 12.01 -2.05 3.82
C THR A 177 12.87 -3.20 3.32
N LEU A 178 14.19 -2.98 3.27
CA LEU A 178 15.21 -3.99 2.95
C LEU A 178 16.13 -4.20 4.16
N ASP A 179 16.34 -5.46 4.53
CA ASP A 179 17.22 -5.93 5.62
C ASP A 179 18.36 -6.84 5.15
#